data_AF-A0A534NBS6-F1
#
_entry.id   AF-A0A534NBS6-F1
#
_cell.length_a   1.000
_cell.length_b   1.000
_cell.length_c   1.000
_cell.angle_alpha   90.00
_cell.angle_beta   90.00
_cell.angle_gamma   90.00
#
_symmetry.space_group_name_H-M   'P 1'
#
loop_
_entity.id
_entity.type
_entity.pdbx_description
1 polymer ?
#
loop_
_entity_poly.entity_id
_entity_poly.type
_entity_poly.pdbx_seq_one_letter_code
_entity_poly.pdbx_strand_id
1 'polypeptide(L)'
;MSRQALVRHYMWPSRYSGLTPETVLDDWNIFVQDIKVHSGKHRHQGGLVIYILEGEGWSEVDGERHDWEAGDLLLLPLKPGGVEHKHYNRYEDKPAKWIAFISGALFEWGASEMVQLENHPDFKAKNNARSPR
;
A
#
# COMPACT_ATOMS: atom_id res chain seq x y z
N MET A 1 -9.36 -10.78 1.43
CA MET A 1 -8.13 -10.06 1.80
C MET A 1 -7.37 -9.69 0.53
N SER A 2 -6.62 -8.58 0.52
CA SER A 2 -5.83 -8.19 -0.65
C SER A 2 -4.50 -8.97 -0.70
N ARG A 3 -3.68 -8.77 -1.74
CA ARG A 3 -2.30 -9.29 -1.78
C ARG A 3 -1.39 -8.63 -0.74
N GLN A 4 -1.84 -7.53 -0.15
CA GLN A 4 -1.14 -6.66 0.80
C GLN A 4 -1.86 -6.61 2.16
N ALA A 5 -2.34 -7.74 2.66
CA ALA A 5 -3.15 -7.82 3.90
C ALA A 5 -4.51 -7.07 3.80
N LEU A 6 -4.98 -6.52 4.93
CA LEU A 6 -6.25 -5.80 5.04
C LEU A 6 -6.05 -4.33 4.66
N VAL A 7 -6.63 -3.94 3.52
CA VAL A 7 -6.55 -2.58 2.98
C VAL A 7 -7.95 -1.99 2.89
N ARG A 8 -8.11 -0.75 3.37
CA ARG A 8 -9.34 0.03 3.26
C ARG A 8 -9.05 1.37 2.60
N HIS A 9 -9.63 1.61 1.43
CA HIS A 9 -9.57 2.91 0.78
C HIS A 9 -10.51 3.90 1.46
N TYR A 10 -9.99 5.08 1.76
CA TYR A 10 -10.76 6.25 2.22
C TYR A 10 -11.09 7.16 1.05
N MET A 11 -10.13 7.34 0.16
CA MET A 11 -10.30 8.08 -1.08
C MET A 11 -9.85 7.21 -2.25
N TRP A 12 -10.74 7.04 -3.22
CA TRP A 12 -10.47 6.35 -4.46
C TRP A 12 -10.80 7.32 -5.61
N PRO A 13 -9.83 7.69 -6.45
CA PRO A 13 -10.02 8.71 -7.47
C PRO A 13 -11.25 8.48 -8.35
N SER A 14 -12.05 9.52 -8.57
CA SER A 14 -13.32 9.39 -9.32
C SER A 14 -13.08 8.92 -10.76
N ARG A 15 -11.92 9.22 -11.34
CA ARG A 15 -11.52 8.71 -12.65
C ARG A 15 -11.49 7.18 -12.77
N TYR A 16 -11.26 6.45 -11.67
CA TYR A 16 -11.29 4.98 -11.67
C TYR A 16 -12.70 4.43 -11.43
N SER A 17 -13.62 5.25 -10.92
CA SER A 17 -15.03 4.88 -10.74
C SER A 17 -15.96 5.43 -11.83
N GLY A 18 -15.46 6.34 -12.69
CA GLY A 18 -16.24 7.05 -13.71
C GLY A 18 -17.12 8.16 -13.15
N LEU A 19 -16.93 8.56 -11.89
CA LEU A 19 -17.69 9.63 -11.25
C LEU A 19 -17.07 11.01 -11.54
N THR A 20 -17.86 12.07 -11.40
CA THR A 20 -17.34 13.45 -11.53
C THR A 20 -16.52 13.80 -10.28
N PRO A 21 -15.33 14.40 -10.41
CA PRO A 21 -14.56 14.87 -9.25
C PRO A 21 -15.33 15.93 -8.46
N GLU A 22 -15.49 15.75 -7.15
CA GLU A 22 -16.16 16.73 -6.27
C GLU A 22 -15.18 17.44 -5.30
N THR A 23 -13.90 17.06 -5.32
CA THR A 23 -12.86 17.62 -4.45
C THR A 23 -11.55 17.80 -5.21
N VAL A 24 -10.75 18.80 -4.82
CA VAL A 24 -9.39 19.01 -5.36
C VAL A 24 -8.43 17.87 -5.04
N LEU A 25 -8.78 17.03 -4.05
CA LEU A 25 -8.01 15.85 -3.67
C LEU A 25 -8.37 14.60 -4.49
N ASP A 26 -9.27 14.70 -5.46
CA ASP A 26 -9.76 13.53 -6.21
C ASP A 26 -8.63 12.73 -6.90
N ASP A 27 -7.50 13.36 -7.21
CA ASP A 27 -6.33 12.67 -7.79
C ASP A 27 -5.56 11.79 -6.79
N TRP A 28 -5.91 11.78 -5.51
CA TRP A 28 -5.19 11.04 -4.47
C TRP A 28 -5.81 9.68 -4.18
N ASN A 29 -4.97 8.65 -4.12
CA ASN A 29 -5.34 7.36 -3.55
C ASN A 29 -4.89 7.33 -2.10
N ILE A 30 -5.88 7.32 -1.19
CA ILE A 30 -5.64 7.33 0.26
C ILE A 30 -6.26 6.08 0.86
N PHE A 31 -5.45 5.29 1.54
CA PHE A 31 -5.91 4.05 2.14
C PHE A 31 -5.18 3.73 3.44
N VAL A 32 -5.88 3.02 4.30
CA VAL A 32 -5.33 2.45 5.53
C VAL A 32 -5.00 0.99 5.30
N GLN A 33 -3.85 0.56 5.79
CA GLN A 33 -3.49 -0.84 5.90
C GLN A 33 -3.44 -1.25 7.38
N ASP A 34 -4.08 -2.38 7.68
CA ASP A 34 -4.03 -3.04 8.98
C ASP A 34 -3.11 -4.25 8.85
N ILE A 35 -1.95 -4.17 9.49
CA ILE A 35 -0.91 -5.21 9.46
C ILE A 35 -1.08 -6.07 10.69
N LYS A 36 -1.58 -7.29 10.49
CA LYS A 36 -1.65 -8.29 11.56
C LYS A 36 -0.28 -8.88 11.87
N VAL A 37 0.40 -9.41 10.87
CA VAL A 37 1.74 -10.00 10.99
C VAL A 37 2.70 -9.33 10.02
N HIS A 38 2.39 -9.38 8.73
CA HIS A 38 3.14 -8.67 7.70
C HIS A 38 2.26 -8.39 6.47
N SER A 39 2.69 -7.51 5.57
CA SER A 39 2.07 -7.28 4.27
C SER A 39 2.56 -8.30 3.22
N GLY A 40 2.10 -8.19 1.98
CA GLY A 40 2.81 -8.81 0.85
C GLY A 40 4.10 -8.06 0.53
N LYS A 41 4.98 -8.68 -0.25
CA LYS A 41 6.17 -8.02 -0.81
C LYS A 41 5.88 -7.56 -2.22
N HIS A 42 6.22 -6.31 -2.52
CA HIS A 42 6.04 -5.77 -3.85
C HIS A 42 7.02 -4.64 -4.12
N ARG A 43 7.10 -4.26 -5.39
CA ARG A 43 7.92 -3.15 -5.87
C ARG A 43 7.06 -2.20 -6.69
N HIS A 44 7.16 -0.92 -6.41
CA HIS A 44 6.62 0.17 -7.24
C HIS A 44 7.52 1.39 -7.12
N GLN A 45 7.24 2.46 -7.85
CA GLN A 45 8.18 3.54 -8.09
C GLN A 45 8.51 4.38 -6.84
N GLY A 46 7.83 4.13 -5.71
CA GLY A 46 7.85 4.98 -4.53
C GLY A 46 7.02 6.25 -4.72
N GLY A 47 7.50 7.37 -4.19
CA GLY A 47 6.83 8.67 -4.27
C GLY A 47 5.60 8.77 -3.38
N LEU A 48 5.57 8.04 -2.27
CA LEU A 48 4.45 8.05 -1.34
C LEU A 48 4.89 8.28 0.10
N VAL A 49 3.95 8.82 0.87
CA VAL A 49 4.09 9.07 2.30
C VAL A 49 3.20 8.09 3.04
N ILE A 50 3.76 7.45 4.07
CA ILE A 50 3.04 6.60 5.01
C ILE A 50 3.14 7.26 6.38
N TYR A 51 2.00 7.47 7.02
CA TYR A 51 1.92 7.92 8.41
C TYR A 51 1.45 6.76 9.29
N ILE A 52 2.18 6.50 10.38
CA ILE A 52 1.84 5.42 11.30
C ILE A 52 0.76 5.91 12.26
N LEU A 53 -0.42 5.28 12.18
CA LEU A 53 -1.59 5.63 12.98
C LEU A 53 -1.55 4.99 14.37
N GLU A 54 -1.09 3.75 14.45
CA GLU A 54 -1.20 2.91 15.64
C GLU A 54 -0.10 1.83 15.63
N GLY A 55 0.43 1.51 16.81
CA GLY A 55 1.33 0.39 17.03
C GLY A 55 2.80 0.66 16.70
N GLU A 56 3.56 -0.42 16.59
CA GLU A 56 4.99 -0.44 16.31
C GLU A 56 5.29 -1.55 15.31
N GLY A 57 6.30 -1.34 14.48
CA GLY A 57 6.66 -2.30 13.46
C GLY A 57 7.95 -1.91 12.76
N TRP A 58 8.14 -2.52 11.59
CA TRP A 58 9.21 -2.13 10.71
C TRP A 58 8.81 -2.34 9.26
N SER A 59 9.59 -1.75 8.37
CA SER A 59 9.52 -2.01 6.94
C SER A 59 10.88 -2.42 6.45
N GLU A 60 10.91 -3.51 5.68
CA GLU A 60 12.06 -3.84 4.87
C GLU A 60 11.92 -3.08 3.57
N VAL A 61 12.88 -2.21 3.26
CA VAL A 61 12.92 -1.37 2.06
C VAL A 61 14.25 -1.63 1.38
N ASP A 62 14.23 -2.20 0.18
CA ASP A 62 15.41 -2.59 -0.59
C ASP A 62 16.42 -3.45 0.20
N GLY A 63 15.91 -4.29 1.11
CA GLY A 63 16.73 -5.16 1.97
C GLY A 63 17.19 -4.51 3.27
N GLU A 64 16.93 -3.22 3.48
CA GLU A 64 17.24 -2.50 4.72
C GLU A 64 16.01 -2.43 5.64
N ARG A 65 16.24 -2.59 6.94
CA ARG A 65 15.17 -2.51 7.95
C ARG A 65 15.04 -1.07 8.47
N HIS A 66 13.82 -0.57 8.45
CA HIS A 66 13.43 0.71 9.04
C HIS A 66 12.33 0.48 10.07
N ASP A 67 12.67 0.61 11.35
CA ASP A 67 11.71 0.56 12.46
C ASP A 67 10.88 1.84 12.52
N TRP A 68 9.65 1.71 12.97
CA TRP A 68 8.72 2.82 13.15
C TRP A 68 7.73 2.56 14.28
N GLU A 69 7.17 3.65 14.82
CA GLU A 69 6.11 3.65 15.81
C GLU A 69 5.01 4.69 15.47
N ALA A 70 3.90 4.66 16.22
CA ALA A 70 2.78 5.57 16.01
C ALA A 70 3.24 7.04 16.07
N GLY A 71 2.86 7.82 15.06
CA GLY A 71 3.30 9.21 14.90
C GLY A 71 4.45 9.40 13.90
N ASP A 72 5.14 8.32 13.51
CA ASP A 72 6.22 8.41 12.53
C ASP A 72 5.72 8.60 11.09
N LEU A 73 6.61 9.14 10.26
CA LEU A 73 6.49 9.17 8.81
C LEU A 73 7.50 8.22 8.18
N LEU A 74 7.02 7.27 7.40
CA LEU A 74 7.84 6.46 6.51
C LEU A 74 7.69 6.99 5.08
N LEU A 75 8.82 7.32 4.45
CA LEU A 75 8.86 7.81 3.08
C LEU A 75 9.39 6.70 2.17
N LEU A 76 8.63 6.36 1.12
CA LEU A 76 9.14 5.53 0.04
C LEU A 76 9.63 6.46 -1.08
N PRO A 77 10.95 6.59 -1.31
CA PRO A 77 11.48 7.58 -2.25
C PRO A 77 11.11 7.24 -3.69
N LEU A 78 10.89 8.26 -4.52
CA LEU A 78 10.72 8.06 -5.95
C LEU A 78 12.07 7.73 -6.60
N LYS A 79 12.25 6.53 -7.16
CA LYS A 79 13.54 6.13 -7.76
C LYS A 79 13.41 5.22 -9.00
N PRO A 80 14.39 5.25 -9.92
CA PRO A 80 14.49 4.29 -11.02
C PRO A 80 14.51 2.84 -10.53
N GLY A 81 13.81 1.95 -11.24
CA GLY A 81 13.68 0.53 -10.86
C GLY A 81 12.67 0.26 -9.74
N GLY A 82 12.20 1.29 -9.04
CA GLY A 82 11.23 1.21 -7.95
C GLY A 82 11.80 0.72 -6.62
N VAL A 83 11.03 0.92 -5.58
CA VAL A 83 11.32 0.59 -4.18
C VAL A 83 10.67 -0.75 -3.84
N GLU A 84 11.48 -1.76 -3.62
CA GLU A 84 11.01 -3.05 -3.12
C GLU A 84 10.74 -2.91 -1.62
N HIS A 85 9.55 -3.30 -1.15
CA HIS A 85 9.25 -3.22 0.27
C HIS A 85 8.20 -4.23 0.76
N LYS A 86 8.26 -4.46 2.08
CA LYS A 86 7.31 -5.25 2.87
C LYS A 86 7.23 -4.68 4.28
N HIS A 87 6.03 -4.65 4.85
CA HIS A 87 5.79 -4.11 6.19
C HIS A 87 5.49 -5.23 7.17
N TYR A 88 5.89 -5.05 8.42
CA TYR A 88 5.77 -6.04 9.49
C TYR A 88 5.20 -5.39 10.75
N ASN A 89 4.37 -6.13 11.47
CA ASN A 89 3.91 -5.79 12.80
C ASN A 89 4.89 -6.37 13.83
N ARG A 90 5.25 -5.58 14.84
CA ARG A 90 6.14 -6.02 15.93
C ARG A 90 5.48 -7.01 16.88
N TYR A 91 4.17 -6.91 17.07
CA TYR A 91 3.45 -7.67 18.09
C TYR A 91 2.22 -8.35 17.50
N GLU A 92 2.15 -9.68 17.57
CA GLU A 92 1.00 -10.44 17.02
C GLU A 92 -0.32 -10.15 17.77
N ASP A 93 -0.24 -9.73 19.02
CA ASP A 93 -1.37 -9.46 19.91
C ASP A 93 -1.81 -7.99 19.91
N LYS A 94 -1.11 -7.11 19.19
CA LYS A 94 -1.44 -5.68 19.10
C LYS A 94 -1.63 -5.25 17.64
N PRO A 95 -2.55 -4.31 17.37
CA PRO A 95 -2.71 -3.76 16.04
C PRO A 95 -1.51 -2.89 15.64
N ALA A 96 -1.15 -2.95 14.35
CA ALA A 96 -0.29 -1.97 13.72
C ALA A 96 -0.99 -1.45 12.45
N LYS A 97 -1.19 -0.13 12.37
CA LYS A 97 -1.94 0.50 11.28
C LYS A 97 -1.23 1.72 10.76
N TRP A 98 -1.29 1.91 9.46
CA TRP A 98 -0.80 3.10 8.81
C TRP A 98 -1.73 3.56 7.71
N ILE A 99 -1.59 4.82 7.33
CA ILE A 99 -2.29 5.44 6.20
C ILE A 99 -1.28 5.87 5.15
N ALA A 100 -1.53 5.51 3.89
CA ALA A 100 -0.71 5.93 2.76
C ALA A 100 -1.43 7.01 1.95
N PHE A 101 -0.63 7.94 1.43
CA PHE A 101 -1.06 9.00 0.54
C PHE A 101 -0.28 8.89 -0.76
N ILE A 102 -0.98 8.59 -1.85
CA ILE A 102 -0.38 8.44 -3.17
C ILE A 102 -1.02 9.46 -4.11
N SER A 103 -0.20 10.35 -4.66
CA SER A 103 -0.63 11.23 -5.75
C SER A 103 -0.75 10.41 -7.04
N GLY A 104 -1.92 10.46 -7.67
CA GLY A 104 -2.16 9.83 -8.95
C GLY A 104 -1.29 10.35 -10.06
N ALA A 105 -1.00 11.66 -10.06
CA ALA A 105 -0.06 12.26 -11.00
C ALA A 105 1.31 11.56 -10.99
N LEU A 106 1.86 11.22 -9.81
CA LEU A 106 3.13 10.49 -9.72
C LEU A 106 3.02 9.07 -10.27
N PHE A 107 1.91 8.40 -10.02
CA PHE A 107 1.71 7.03 -10.49
C PHE A 107 1.54 6.97 -12.02
N GLU A 108 0.73 7.86 -12.58
CA GLU A 108 0.37 7.85 -14.01
C GLU A 108 1.46 8.44 -14.90
N TRP A 109 1.95 9.63 -14.55
CA TRP A 109 2.92 10.35 -15.37
C TRP A 109 4.35 9.89 -15.11
N GLY A 110 4.60 9.28 -13.94
CA GLY A 110 5.86 8.64 -13.61
C GLY A 110 6.05 7.25 -14.22
N ALA A 111 5.12 6.79 -15.06
CA ALA A 111 5.09 5.43 -15.61
C ALA A 111 5.25 4.37 -14.50
N SER A 112 4.49 4.54 -13.42
CA SER A 112 4.61 3.66 -12.27
C SER A 112 4.07 2.26 -12.60
N GLU A 113 4.81 1.25 -12.16
CA GLU A 113 4.44 -0.15 -12.24
C GLU A 113 4.25 -0.66 -10.81
N MET A 114 3.41 -1.68 -10.64
CA MET A 114 3.39 -2.45 -9.41
C MET A 114 3.69 -3.91 -9.73
N VAL A 115 4.86 -4.38 -9.28
CA VAL A 115 5.28 -5.77 -9.42
C VAL A 115 5.04 -6.47 -8.09
N GLN A 116 4.13 -7.44 -8.07
CA GLN A 116 3.94 -8.30 -6.90
C GLN A 116 5.06 -9.35 -6.84
N LEU A 117 5.79 -9.39 -5.72
CA LEU A 117 6.91 -10.32 -5.52
C LEU A 117 6.53 -11.49 -4.60
N GLU A 118 5.78 -11.20 -3.55
CA GLU A 118 5.26 -12.20 -2.60
C GLU A 118 3.83 -11.82 -2.20
N ASN A 119 2.88 -12.75 -2.29
CA ASN A 119 1.52 -12.50 -1.82
C ASN A 119 1.45 -12.66 -0.29
N HIS A 120 0.58 -11.89 0.36
CA HIS A 120 0.18 -12.19 1.73
C HIS A 120 -0.31 -13.65 1.86
N PRO A 121 0.08 -14.41 2.91
CA PRO A 121 -0.26 -15.83 3.06
C PRO A 121 -1.76 -16.13 2.98
N ASP A 122 -2.60 -15.25 3.56
CA ASP A 122 -4.06 -15.40 3.53
C ASP A 122 -4.71 -14.97 2.20
N PHE A 123 -3.94 -14.53 1.21
CA PHE A 123 -4.47 -14.17 -0.10
C PHE A 123 -4.90 -15.42 -0.87
N LYS A 124 -6.20 -15.55 -1.11
CA LYS A 124 -6.77 -16.57 -2.00
C LYS A 124 -7.14 -15.93 -3.33
N ALA A 125 -6.48 -16.36 -4.41
CA ALA A 125 -6.84 -15.93 -5.76
C ALA A 125 -8.31 -16.30 -6.03
N LYS A 126 -9.09 -15.37 -6.57
CA LYS A 126 -10.43 -15.70 -7.06
C LYS A 126 -10.27 -16.59 -8.29
N ASN A 127 -10.79 -17.81 -8.24
CA ASN A 127 -10.96 -18.63 -9.43
C ASN A 127 -11.98 -17.92 -10.35
N ASN A 128 -11.49 -17.14 -11.30
CA ASN A 128 -12.29 -16.66 -12.42
C ASN A 128 -12.49 -17.79 -13.42
N ALA A 129 -13.19 -18.86 -13.00
CA ALA A 129 -13.87 -19.71 -13.95
C ALA A 129 -15.00 -18.87 -14.54
N ARG A 130 -14.74 -18.17 -15.65
CA ARG A 130 -15.81 -17.62 -16.47
C ARG A 130 -16.71 -18.80 -16.84
N SER A 131 -17.94 -18.81 -16.31
CA SER A 131 -19.01 -19.60 -16.91
C SER A 131 -19.09 -19.16 -18.37
N PRO A 132 -18.96 -20.09 -19.35
CA PRO A 132 -19.13 -19.74 -20.75
C PRO A 132 -20.56 -19.23 -20.92
N ARG A 133 -20.69 -18.00 -21.42
CA ARG A 133 -21.93 -17.55 -22.07
C ARG A 133 -21.93 -18.04 -23.50
#